data_AF-A0A2M8Z2T1-F1
#
_entry.id   AF-A0A2M8Z2T1-F1
#
_cell.length_a   1.000
_cell.length_b   1.000
_cell.length_c   1.000
_cell.angle_alpha   90.00
_cell.angle_beta   90.00
_cell.angle_gamma   90.00
#
_symmetry.space_group_name_H-M   'P 1'
#
loop_
_entity.id
_entity.type
_entity.pdbx_description
1 polymer ?
#
loop_
_entity_poly.entity_id
_entity_poly.type
_entity_poly.pdbx_seq_one_letter_code
_entity_poly.pdbx_strand_id
1 'polypeptide(L)'
;MEQYRIIEKTLEVYKRCDIKKFPIDCFKVIKGLGIPVYKYSELPESKVKKCLLVSNDAFTLQGIIFYNDMFPHKERQRFTLMHEVAHIVLNHVGECVENEKEADFFSSNILAPRAIMQYLHCESVKDIYNTFYVSCMAANRIAKDYQSFCYWTQRNLHKSICEWFFPKKNSYIPMHTEQESENNKDDSEFFSTHLFLMGEGYVFEHAEYYHLHGHNF
;
A
#
# COMPACT_ATOMS: atom_id res chain seq x y z
N MET A 1 -14.18 7.66 15.57
CA MET A 1 -15.41 7.14 14.93
C MET A 1 -15.11 6.81 13.48
N GLU A 2 -14.72 7.78 12.65
CA GLU A 2 -14.42 7.54 11.22
C GLU A 2 -13.34 6.49 10.93
N GLN A 3 -12.21 6.46 11.65
CA GLN A 3 -11.19 5.41 11.42
C GLN A 3 -11.73 3.98 11.52
N TYR A 4 -12.68 3.73 12.43
CA TYR A 4 -13.34 2.42 12.57
C TYR A 4 -14.20 2.11 11.33
N ARG A 5 -15.01 3.08 10.87
CA ARG A 5 -15.83 2.98 9.65
C ARG A 5 -14.96 2.74 8.41
N ILE A 6 -13.81 3.40 8.31
CA ILE A 6 -12.86 3.22 7.20
C ILE A 6 -12.23 1.82 7.22
N ILE A 7 -11.82 1.32 8.39
CA ILE A 7 -11.26 -0.05 8.53
C ILE A 7 -12.33 -1.14 8.33
N GLU A 8 -13.58 -0.87 8.71
CA GLU A 8 -14.74 -1.71 8.39
C GLU A 8 -14.98 -1.78 6.87
N LYS A 9 -14.97 -0.62 6.18
CA LYS A 9 -15.04 -0.55 4.71
C LYS A 9 -13.87 -1.27 4.03
N THR A 10 -12.66 -1.16 4.56
CA THR A 10 -11.50 -1.93 4.07
C THR A 10 -11.75 -3.45 4.16
N LEU A 11 -12.32 -3.94 5.27
CA LEU A 11 -12.70 -5.35 5.42
C LEU A 11 -13.84 -5.77 4.49
N GLU A 12 -14.84 -4.92 4.24
CA GLU A 12 -15.87 -5.16 3.24
C GLU A 12 -15.27 -5.34 1.83
N VAL A 13 -14.33 -4.47 1.45
CA VAL A 13 -13.66 -4.54 0.13
C VAL A 13 -12.80 -5.80 0.02
N TYR A 14 -12.05 -6.18 1.07
CA TYR A 14 -11.30 -7.45 1.08
C TYR A 14 -12.20 -8.67 0.88
N LYS A 15 -13.36 -8.71 1.53
CA LYS A 15 -14.33 -9.79 1.37
C LYS A 15 -14.97 -9.79 -0.02
N ARG A 16 -15.45 -8.64 -0.49
CA ARG A 16 -16.12 -8.48 -1.79
C ARG A 16 -15.22 -8.83 -2.98
N CYS A 17 -13.93 -8.48 -2.91
CA CYS A 17 -12.97 -8.70 -4.01
C CYS A 17 -12.15 -9.99 -3.85
N ASP A 18 -12.46 -10.81 -2.84
CA ASP A 18 -11.74 -12.02 -2.45
C ASP A 18 -10.21 -11.80 -2.36
N ILE A 19 -9.80 -10.87 -1.51
CA ILE A 19 -8.40 -10.47 -1.32
C ILE A 19 -7.87 -11.20 -0.08
N LYS A 20 -6.90 -12.11 -0.29
CA LYS A 20 -6.34 -12.99 0.76
C LYS A 20 -4.81 -13.07 0.77
N LYS A 21 -4.14 -12.19 0.01
CA LYS A 21 -2.67 -12.09 -0.03
C LYS A 21 -2.22 -10.67 -0.31
N PHE A 22 -1.00 -10.35 0.11
CA PHE A 22 -0.27 -9.14 -0.24
C PHE A 22 0.92 -9.48 -1.16
N PRO A 23 1.40 -8.54 -1.99
CA PRO A 23 0.77 -7.25 -2.29
C PRO A 23 -0.58 -7.42 -3.01
N ILE A 24 -1.58 -6.57 -2.71
CA ILE A 24 -2.90 -6.67 -3.36
C ILE A 24 -2.81 -6.34 -4.85
N ASP A 25 -3.69 -6.92 -5.66
CA ASP A 25 -3.91 -6.49 -7.05
C ASP A 25 -4.96 -5.36 -7.08
N CYS A 26 -4.49 -4.12 -7.28
CA CYS A 26 -5.32 -2.92 -7.36
C CYS A 26 -6.38 -3.00 -8.48
N PHE A 27 -6.06 -3.62 -9.62
CA PHE A 27 -7.00 -3.75 -10.74
C PHE A 27 -8.04 -4.85 -10.45
N LYS A 28 -7.68 -5.92 -9.74
CA LYS A 28 -8.66 -6.88 -9.19
C LYS A 28 -9.63 -6.17 -8.25
N VAL A 29 -9.16 -5.26 -7.38
CA VAL A 29 -10.04 -4.48 -6.48
C VAL A 29 -11.01 -3.62 -7.29
N ILE A 30 -10.51 -2.75 -8.16
CA ILE A 30 -11.29 -1.85 -9.01
C ILE A 30 -12.36 -2.63 -9.79
N LYS A 31 -11.97 -3.74 -10.43
CA LYS A 31 -12.88 -4.62 -11.18
C LYS A 31 -13.91 -5.32 -10.28
N GLY A 32 -13.53 -5.78 -9.09
CA GLY A 32 -14.43 -6.44 -8.13
C GLY A 32 -15.44 -5.48 -7.48
N LEU A 33 -15.13 -4.20 -7.45
CA LEU A 33 -16.07 -3.13 -7.07
C LEU A 33 -16.98 -2.71 -8.22
N GLY A 34 -16.62 -3.01 -9.47
CA GLY A 34 -17.35 -2.60 -10.67
C GLY A 34 -17.03 -1.17 -11.11
N ILE A 35 -15.90 -0.63 -10.67
CA ILE A 35 -15.47 0.75 -10.96
C ILE A 35 -14.82 0.79 -12.36
N PRO A 36 -15.31 1.62 -13.29
CA PRO A 36 -14.63 1.82 -14.58
C PRO A 36 -13.30 2.56 -14.38
N VAL A 37 -12.26 2.11 -15.09
CA VAL A 37 -10.92 2.72 -15.05
C VAL A 37 -10.37 2.88 -16.47
N TYR A 38 -9.76 4.04 -16.75
CA TYR A 38 -9.11 4.35 -18.02
C TYR A 38 -7.68 4.83 -17.79
N LYS A 39 -6.76 4.33 -18.62
CA LYS A 39 -5.38 4.83 -18.68
C LYS A 39 -5.32 6.14 -19.43
N TYR A 40 -4.40 7.03 -19.03
CA TYR A 40 -4.10 8.22 -19.84
C TYR A 40 -3.57 7.81 -21.22
N SER A 41 -2.70 6.79 -21.33
CA SER A 41 -2.16 6.33 -22.62
C SER A 41 -3.20 5.81 -23.62
N GLU A 42 -4.38 5.39 -23.14
CA GLU A 42 -5.48 4.85 -23.96
C GLU A 42 -6.44 5.95 -24.48
N LEU A 43 -6.22 7.21 -24.08
CA LEU A 43 -7.06 8.34 -24.48
C LEU A 43 -6.47 9.11 -25.67
N PRO A 44 -7.30 9.75 -26.52
CA PRO A 44 -6.83 10.73 -27.50
C PRO A 44 -6.00 11.84 -26.85
N GLU A 45 -4.93 12.29 -27.52
CA GLU A 45 -3.97 13.28 -26.99
C GLU A 45 -4.62 14.55 -26.40
N SER A 46 -5.70 15.04 -27.02
CA SER A 46 -6.48 16.19 -26.55
C SER A 46 -7.22 15.95 -25.22
N LYS A 47 -7.56 14.70 -24.90
CA LYS A 47 -8.05 14.29 -23.58
C LYS A 47 -6.89 14.07 -22.61
N VAL A 48 -5.78 13.46 -23.03
CA VAL A 48 -4.57 13.29 -22.18
C VAL A 48 -4.10 14.62 -21.62
N LYS A 49 -3.99 15.65 -22.47
CA LYS A 49 -3.64 17.01 -22.05
C LYS A 49 -4.60 17.58 -21.01
N LYS A 50 -5.90 17.29 -21.11
CA LYS A 50 -6.89 17.71 -20.10
C LYS A 50 -6.78 16.92 -18.79
N CYS A 51 -6.52 15.61 -18.87
CA CYS A 51 -6.29 14.78 -17.69
C CYS A 51 -5.06 15.25 -16.90
N LEU A 52 -3.95 15.56 -17.58
CA LEU A 52 -2.73 16.10 -16.96
C LEU A 52 -2.91 17.51 -16.35
N LEU A 53 -3.85 18.31 -16.85
CA LEU A 53 -4.23 19.59 -16.24
C LEU A 53 -5.05 19.43 -14.94
N VAL A 54 -5.73 18.28 -14.76
CA VAL A 54 -6.45 17.95 -13.52
C VAL A 54 -5.50 17.29 -12.52
N SER A 55 -4.77 16.26 -12.94
CA SER A 55 -3.82 15.54 -12.09
C SER A 55 -2.75 14.81 -12.90
N ASN A 56 -1.51 14.88 -12.43
CA ASN A 56 -0.39 14.11 -12.98
C ASN A 56 -0.42 12.62 -12.59
N ASP A 57 -1.17 12.24 -11.56
CA ASP A 57 -1.21 10.87 -11.03
C ASP A 57 -2.51 10.15 -11.42
N ALA A 58 -3.65 10.57 -10.85
CA ALA A 58 -5.00 10.12 -11.22
C ALA A 58 -6.06 11.11 -10.71
N PHE A 59 -7.32 10.90 -11.11
CA PHE A 59 -8.50 11.54 -10.52
C PHE A 59 -9.76 10.70 -10.79
N THR A 60 -10.80 10.93 -9.99
CA THR A 60 -12.13 10.36 -10.17
C THR A 60 -13.09 11.40 -10.76
N LEU A 61 -13.84 11.02 -11.79
CA LEU A 61 -14.92 11.84 -12.35
C LEU A 61 -16.17 10.97 -12.51
N GLN A 62 -17.25 11.33 -11.80
CA GLN A 62 -18.55 10.63 -11.87
C GLN A 62 -18.44 9.11 -11.60
N GLY A 63 -17.58 8.71 -10.66
CA GLY A 63 -17.33 7.29 -10.32
C GLY A 63 -16.44 6.53 -11.31
N ILE A 64 -15.82 7.21 -12.27
CA ILE A 64 -14.85 6.67 -13.21
C ILE A 64 -13.44 7.14 -12.81
N ILE A 65 -12.50 6.21 -12.72
CA ILE A 65 -11.09 6.52 -12.42
C ILE A 65 -10.33 6.76 -13.72
N PHE A 66 -9.58 7.86 -13.80
CA PHE A 66 -8.61 8.14 -14.86
C PHE A 66 -7.22 8.21 -14.24
N TYR A 67 -6.24 7.44 -14.73
CA TYR A 67 -4.89 7.40 -14.14
C TYR A 67 -3.74 7.42 -15.15
N ASN A 68 -2.62 8.00 -14.74
CA ASN A 68 -1.38 8.06 -15.48
C ASN A 68 -0.59 6.75 -15.36
N ASP A 69 -0.89 5.82 -16.26
CA ASP A 69 -0.24 4.52 -16.36
C ASP A 69 1.24 4.58 -16.75
N MET A 70 1.65 5.67 -17.40
CA MET A 70 3.03 5.96 -17.80
C MET A 70 3.92 6.47 -16.66
N PHE A 71 3.35 6.77 -15.48
CA PHE A 71 4.13 7.22 -14.33
C PHE A 71 5.14 6.13 -13.88
N PRO A 72 6.44 6.44 -13.66
CA PRO A 72 7.46 5.40 -13.50
C PRO A 72 7.31 4.58 -12.21
N HIS A 73 6.94 5.22 -11.09
CA HIS A 73 6.89 4.56 -9.78
C HIS A 73 5.56 3.81 -9.56
N LYS A 74 5.59 2.48 -9.68
CA LYS A 74 4.39 1.64 -9.58
C LYS A 74 3.79 1.60 -8.18
N GLU A 75 4.60 1.77 -7.15
CA GLU A 75 4.13 1.88 -5.75
C GLU A 75 3.30 3.15 -5.53
N ARG A 76 3.65 4.26 -6.21
CA ARG A 76 2.83 5.48 -6.20
C ARG A 76 1.53 5.26 -6.98
N GLN A 77 1.59 4.67 -8.18
CA GLN A 77 0.37 4.33 -8.93
C GLN A 77 -0.60 3.46 -8.10
N ARG A 78 -0.09 2.48 -7.34
CA ARG A 78 -0.89 1.62 -6.44
C ARG A 78 -1.58 2.43 -5.36
N PHE A 79 -0.86 3.35 -4.71
CA PHE A 79 -1.44 4.24 -3.70
C PHE A 79 -2.50 5.15 -4.30
N THR A 80 -2.18 5.87 -5.38
CA THR A 80 -3.11 6.76 -6.09
C THR A 80 -4.38 6.03 -6.53
N LEU A 81 -4.26 4.83 -7.15
CA LEU A 81 -5.43 4.05 -7.57
C LEU A 81 -6.34 3.65 -6.40
N MET A 82 -5.77 3.35 -5.22
CA MET A 82 -6.57 3.04 -4.03
C MET A 82 -7.15 4.31 -3.37
N HIS A 83 -6.53 5.47 -3.57
CA HIS A 83 -7.04 6.77 -3.11
C HIS A 83 -8.28 7.17 -3.93
N GLU A 84 -8.25 7.00 -5.24
CA GLU A 84 -9.44 7.17 -6.09
C GLU A 84 -10.55 6.16 -5.75
N VAL A 85 -10.21 4.90 -5.47
CA VAL A 85 -11.18 3.91 -4.96
C VAL A 85 -11.76 4.34 -3.62
N ALA A 86 -10.98 4.98 -2.74
CA ALA A 86 -11.45 5.43 -1.44
C ALA A 86 -12.55 6.49 -1.56
N HIS A 87 -12.36 7.50 -2.41
CA HIS A 87 -13.38 8.52 -2.69
C HIS A 87 -14.71 7.89 -3.13
N ILE A 88 -14.66 6.88 -3.99
CA ILE A 88 -15.85 6.14 -4.46
C ILE A 88 -16.46 5.30 -3.34
N VAL A 89 -15.66 4.51 -2.61
CA VAL A 89 -16.14 3.58 -1.56
C VAL A 89 -16.71 4.32 -0.34
N LEU A 90 -16.16 5.48 0.00
CA LEU A 90 -16.60 6.32 1.11
C LEU A 90 -17.73 7.28 0.72
N ASN A 91 -18.04 7.40 -0.58
CA ASN A 91 -19.01 8.34 -1.18
C ASN A 91 -18.64 9.81 -0.90
N HIS A 92 -17.36 10.16 -1.06
CA HIS A 92 -16.90 11.53 -0.96
C HIS A 92 -17.51 12.41 -2.06
N VAL A 93 -17.87 13.64 -1.70
CA VAL A 93 -18.46 14.63 -2.61
C VAL A 93 -17.66 15.91 -2.48
N GLY A 94 -17.03 16.32 -3.58
CA GLY A 94 -16.15 17.49 -3.63
C GLY A 94 -14.80 17.27 -2.96
N GLU A 95 -13.89 18.20 -3.23
CA GLU A 95 -12.54 18.24 -2.67
C GLU A 95 -12.59 18.98 -1.32
N CYS A 96 -12.27 18.27 -0.23
CA CYS A 96 -12.04 18.90 1.07
C CYS A 96 -10.97 18.15 1.85
N VAL A 97 -10.30 18.85 2.77
CA VAL A 97 -9.12 18.34 3.50
C VAL A 97 -9.45 17.09 4.32
N GLU A 98 -10.71 16.94 4.75
CA GLU A 98 -11.22 15.78 5.47
C GLU A 98 -11.35 14.56 4.55
N ASN A 99 -12.00 14.70 3.38
CA ASN A 99 -12.12 13.65 2.37
C ASN A 99 -10.74 13.13 1.93
N GLU A 100 -9.78 14.02 1.69
CA GLU A 100 -8.41 13.64 1.32
C GLU A 100 -7.72 12.80 2.41
N LYS A 101 -7.88 13.18 3.69
CA LYS A 101 -7.31 12.42 4.83
C LYS A 101 -7.97 11.06 5.00
N GLU A 102 -9.28 10.97 4.81
CA GLU A 102 -10.00 9.69 4.86
C GLU A 102 -9.62 8.78 3.69
N ALA A 103 -9.44 9.35 2.49
CA ALA A 103 -8.96 8.64 1.31
C ALA A 103 -7.52 8.12 1.47
N ASP A 104 -6.61 8.94 2.00
CA ASP A 104 -5.24 8.52 2.35
C ASP A 104 -5.23 7.43 3.42
N PHE A 105 -6.07 7.55 4.46
CA PHE A 105 -6.15 6.55 5.53
C PHE A 105 -6.73 5.23 5.04
N PHE A 106 -7.77 5.24 4.19
CA PHE A 106 -8.29 4.05 3.52
C PHE A 106 -7.21 3.40 2.64
N SER A 107 -6.56 4.17 1.77
CA SER A 107 -5.52 3.71 0.84
C SER A 107 -4.35 3.05 1.56
N SER A 108 -3.94 3.69 2.65
CA SER A 108 -2.91 3.17 3.54
C SER A 108 -3.31 1.85 4.18
N ASN A 109 -4.56 1.71 4.63
CA ASN A 109 -5.06 0.49 5.29
C ASN A 109 -5.42 -0.64 4.31
N ILE A 110 -5.90 -0.35 3.09
CA ILE A 110 -6.20 -1.40 2.11
C ILE A 110 -4.91 -1.99 1.51
N LEU A 111 -3.86 -1.18 1.35
CA LEU A 111 -2.55 -1.64 0.89
C LEU A 111 -1.74 -2.30 2.02
N ALA A 112 -1.70 -1.68 3.22
CA ALA A 112 -0.94 -2.13 4.37
C ALA A 112 -1.76 -2.03 5.68
N PRO A 113 -2.68 -2.99 5.93
CA PRO A 113 -3.52 -2.97 7.13
C PRO A 113 -2.70 -3.26 8.38
N ARG A 114 -2.85 -2.38 9.40
CA ARG A 114 -2.10 -2.46 10.67
C ARG A 114 -2.32 -3.79 11.39
N ALA A 115 -3.50 -4.38 11.24
CA ALA A 115 -3.82 -5.72 11.75
C ALA A 115 -2.90 -6.82 11.18
N ILE A 116 -2.61 -6.79 9.88
CA ILE A 116 -1.74 -7.79 9.21
C ILE A 116 -0.27 -7.49 9.49
N MET A 117 0.14 -6.21 9.52
CA MET A 117 1.49 -5.81 9.96
C MET A 117 1.81 -6.38 11.36
N GLN A 118 0.86 -6.28 12.29
CA GLN A 118 1.02 -6.82 13.64
C GLN A 118 1.02 -8.35 13.66
N TYR A 119 0.19 -9.00 12.84
CA TYR A 119 0.15 -10.47 12.75
C TYR A 119 1.43 -11.06 12.15
N LEU A 120 2.03 -10.36 11.18
CA LEU A 120 3.27 -10.75 10.51
C LEU A 120 4.54 -10.28 11.24
N HIS A 121 4.41 -9.57 12.37
CA HIS A 121 5.53 -8.99 13.09
C HIS A 121 6.45 -8.12 12.20
N CYS A 122 5.86 -7.20 11.43
CA CYS A 122 6.66 -6.21 10.69
C CYS A 122 7.31 -5.22 11.68
N GLU A 123 8.64 -5.23 11.79
CA GLU A 123 9.41 -4.42 12.75
C GLU A 123 10.11 -3.23 12.08
N SER A 124 10.36 -3.31 10.77
CA SER A 124 11.07 -2.29 10.00
C SER A 124 10.23 -1.66 8.88
N VAL A 125 10.70 -0.51 8.37
CA VAL A 125 10.16 0.13 7.16
C VAL A 125 10.34 -0.76 5.92
N LYS A 126 11.43 -1.56 5.87
CA LYS A 126 11.68 -2.53 4.79
C LYS A 126 10.66 -3.66 4.78
N ASP A 127 10.27 -4.18 5.95
CA ASP A 127 9.24 -5.23 6.04
C ASP A 127 7.91 -4.74 5.44
N ILE A 128 7.54 -3.50 5.78
CA ILE A 128 6.32 -2.86 5.27
C ILE A 128 6.40 -2.66 3.74
N TYR A 129 7.54 -2.13 3.25
CA TYR A 129 7.77 -1.97 1.82
C TYR A 129 7.68 -3.32 1.08
N ASN A 130 8.44 -4.32 1.50
CA ASN A 130 8.56 -5.62 0.83
C ASN A 130 7.25 -6.41 0.88
N THR A 131 6.57 -6.41 2.03
CA THR A 131 5.34 -7.20 2.23
C THR A 131 4.15 -6.63 1.45
N PHE A 132 3.98 -5.30 1.45
CA PHE A 132 2.77 -4.64 0.94
C PHE A 132 2.94 -3.99 -0.44
N TYR A 133 4.19 -3.85 -0.90
CA TYR A 133 4.58 -3.16 -2.14
C TYR A 133 4.00 -1.75 -2.21
N VAL A 134 4.40 -0.94 -1.23
CA VAL A 134 4.11 0.49 -1.06
C VAL A 134 5.43 1.26 -1.14
N SER A 135 5.43 2.55 -1.48
CA SER A 135 6.69 3.31 -1.62
C SER A 135 7.40 3.47 -0.28
N CYS A 136 8.73 3.66 -0.27
CA CYS A 136 9.48 3.92 0.97
C CYS A 136 8.88 5.11 1.77
N MET A 137 8.43 6.17 1.09
CA MET A 137 7.74 7.30 1.72
C MET A 137 6.40 6.89 2.36
N ALA A 138 5.61 6.02 1.71
CA ALA A 138 4.38 5.50 2.27
C ALA A 138 4.65 4.56 3.45
N ALA A 139 5.64 3.67 3.35
CA ALA A 139 6.06 2.75 4.41
C ALA A 139 6.48 3.51 5.69
N ASN A 140 7.25 4.59 5.56
CA ASN A 140 7.59 5.47 6.67
C ASN A 140 6.35 6.10 7.36
N ARG A 141 5.39 6.60 6.56
CA ARG A 141 4.13 7.13 7.10
C ARG A 141 3.30 6.06 7.81
N ILE A 142 3.23 4.86 7.22
CA ILE A 142 2.54 3.68 7.79
C ILE A 142 3.18 3.26 9.12
N ALA A 143 4.50 3.19 9.20
CA ALA A 143 5.22 2.83 10.42
C ALA A 143 4.94 3.82 11.57
N LYS A 144 5.01 5.13 11.28
CA LYS A 144 4.74 6.19 12.27
C LYS A 144 3.27 6.18 12.75
N ASP A 145 2.33 5.96 11.84
CA ASP A 145 0.91 5.79 12.18
C ASP A 145 0.70 4.54 13.06
N TYR A 146 1.29 3.41 12.67
CA TYR A 146 1.20 2.14 13.43
C TYR A 146 1.77 2.25 14.85
N GLN A 147 2.92 2.91 15.05
CA GLN A 147 3.47 3.19 16.38
C GLN A 147 2.53 4.05 17.26
N SER A 148 1.74 4.92 16.63
CA SER A 148 0.75 5.78 17.30
C SER A 148 -0.62 5.10 17.45
N PHE A 149 -0.80 3.90 16.87
CA PHE A 149 -2.11 3.28 16.70
C PHE A 149 -2.53 2.48 17.94
N CYS A 150 -3.58 2.94 18.64
CA CYS A 150 -4.13 2.21 19.77
C CYS A 150 -4.95 0.98 19.32
N TYR A 151 -4.27 -0.14 19.07
CA TYR A 151 -4.84 -1.42 18.60
C TYR A 151 -6.11 -1.83 19.35
N TRP A 152 -6.14 -1.62 20.67
CA TRP A 152 -7.25 -1.97 21.54
C TRP A 152 -8.58 -1.36 21.13
N THR A 153 -8.57 -0.14 20.56
CA THR A 153 -9.79 0.56 20.11
C THR A 153 -10.49 -0.13 18.95
N GLN A 154 -9.78 -0.95 18.16
CA GLN A 154 -10.30 -1.59 16.95
C GLN A 154 -10.05 -3.12 16.92
N ARG A 155 -9.75 -3.71 18.08
CA ARG A 155 -9.35 -5.12 18.24
C ARG A 155 -10.27 -6.12 17.52
N ASN A 156 -11.58 -5.89 17.49
CA ASN A 156 -12.55 -6.78 16.84
C ASN A 156 -12.48 -6.73 15.30
N LEU A 157 -12.34 -5.55 14.70
CA LEU A 157 -12.11 -5.41 13.26
C LEU A 157 -10.74 -5.95 12.87
N HIS A 158 -9.70 -5.63 13.64
CA HIS A 158 -8.35 -6.13 13.39
C HIS A 158 -8.30 -7.66 13.43
N LYS A 159 -8.92 -8.28 14.44
CA LYS A 159 -9.08 -9.73 14.51
C LYS A 159 -9.83 -10.28 13.28
N SER A 160 -10.92 -9.63 12.86
CA SER A 160 -11.71 -10.04 11.69
C SER A 160 -10.95 -9.95 10.37
N ILE A 161 -10.05 -8.97 10.23
CA ILE A 161 -9.10 -8.86 9.12
C ILE A 161 -8.11 -10.02 9.18
N CYS A 162 -7.47 -10.28 10.33
CA CYS A 162 -6.52 -11.39 10.46
C CYS A 162 -7.18 -12.76 10.22
N GLU A 163 -8.39 -13.00 10.70
CA GLU A 163 -9.13 -14.25 10.47
C GLU A 163 -9.55 -14.45 9.00
N TRP A 164 -9.67 -13.37 8.22
CA TRP A 164 -9.96 -13.43 6.79
C TRP A 164 -8.74 -13.81 5.94
N PHE A 165 -7.56 -13.28 6.25
CA PHE A 165 -6.30 -13.61 5.57
C PHE A 165 -5.67 -14.91 6.08
N PHE A 166 -5.80 -15.17 7.38
CA PHE A 166 -5.21 -16.32 8.07
C PHE A 166 -6.31 -17.13 8.80
N PRO A 167 -7.27 -17.72 8.07
CA PRO A 167 -8.29 -18.56 8.67
C PRO A 167 -7.61 -19.76 9.35
N LYS A 168 -8.00 -20.03 10.61
CA LYS A 168 -7.45 -21.16 11.37
C LYS A 168 -7.68 -22.47 10.63
N LYS A 169 -6.60 -23.08 10.11
CA LYS A 169 -6.66 -24.47 9.63
C LYS A 169 -6.97 -25.37 10.81
N ASN A 170 -8.00 -26.21 10.67
CA ASN A 170 -8.35 -27.20 11.68
C ASN A 170 -7.44 -28.43 11.50
N SER A 171 -6.23 -28.37 12.05
CA SER A 171 -5.23 -29.46 12.02
C SER A 171 -4.27 -29.35 13.21
N TYR A 172 -3.88 -30.50 13.76
CA TYR A 172 -2.97 -30.64 14.91
C TYR A 172 -1.48 -30.82 14.46
N ILE A 173 -0.57 -30.88 15.44
CA ILE A 173 0.85 -31.36 15.43
C ILE A 173 1.92 -30.40 14.77
N PRO A 174 3.26 -30.50 15.05
CA PRO A 174 3.97 -29.87 16.19
C PRO A 174 5.19 -28.94 15.83
N MET A 175 5.93 -28.47 16.85
CA MET A 175 7.14 -27.60 16.84
C MET A 175 8.46 -28.22 16.28
N HIS A 176 9.47 -27.33 16.07
CA HIS A 176 10.95 -27.48 15.95
C HIS A 176 11.57 -27.21 14.54
N THR A 177 12.72 -26.53 14.32
CA THR A 177 13.72 -25.74 15.12
C THR A 177 14.52 -24.77 14.16
N GLU A 178 15.29 -23.81 14.70
CA GLU A 178 16.15 -22.78 14.04
C GLU A 178 17.50 -23.30 13.45
N GLN A 179 18.16 -22.54 12.54
CA GLN A 179 19.63 -22.29 12.47
C GLN A 179 20.11 -21.31 11.32
N GLU A 180 21.40 -20.96 11.32
CA GLU A 180 22.13 -19.83 10.66
C GLU A 180 23.13 -20.24 9.54
N SER A 181 23.92 -19.42 8.81
CA SER A 181 23.95 -18.02 8.25
C SER A 181 25.21 -17.86 7.32
N GLU A 182 25.49 -16.73 6.62
CA GLU A 182 26.86 -16.20 6.23
C GLU A 182 26.95 -15.09 5.09
N ASN A 183 27.70 -14.00 5.37
CA ASN A 183 28.64 -13.12 4.57
C ASN A 183 28.44 -12.60 3.11
N ASN A 184 28.76 -11.29 2.88
CA ASN A 184 29.80 -10.76 1.93
C ASN A 184 30.05 -9.22 2.04
N LYS A 185 30.90 -8.60 1.18
CA LYS A 185 31.75 -7.43 1.56
C LYS A 185 32.02 -6.30 0.52
N ASP A 186 31.10 -5.99 -0.41
CA ASP A 186 31.33 -5.01 -1.51
C ASP A 186 30.50 -3.69 -1.37
N ASP A 187 29.50 -3.70 -0.50
CA ASP A 187 28.32 -2.81 -0.55
C ASP A 187 28.51 -1.37 -0.01
N SER A 188 29.66 -1.10 0.64
CA SER A 188 29.90 0.10 1.47
C SER A 188 29.76 1.45 0.74
N GLU A 189 30.17 1.52 -0.54
CA GLU A 189 30.24 2.78 -1.28
C GLU A 189 28.88 3.19 -1.88
N PHE A 190 28.06 2.23 -2.32
CA PHE A 190 26.67 2.48 -2.73
C PHE A 190 25.91 3.12 -1.56
N PHE A 191 26.02 2.47 -0.40
CA PHE A 191 25.27 2.79 0.80
C PHE A 191 25.43 4.25 1.24
N SER A 192 26.68 4.74 1.35
CA SER A 192 26.96 6.10 1.82
C SER A 192 26.29 7.20 0.97
N THR A 193 26.07 6.94 -0.33
CA THR A 193 25.40 7.88 -1.24
C THR A 193 23.87 7.86 -1.10
N HIS A 194 23.28 6.73 -0.68
CA HIS A 194 21.83 6.63 -0.45
C HIS A 194 21.40 7.39 0.82
N LEU A 195 22.26 7.43 1.84
CA LEU A 195 22.06 8.26 3.05
C LEU A 195 22.06 9.77 2.72
N PHE A 196 22.93 10.21 1.81
CA PHE A 196 23.10 11.61 1.40
C PHE A 196 21.85 12.26 0.75
N LEU A 197 20.96 11.47 0.15
CA LEU A 197 19.75 11.97 -0.53
C LEU A 197 18.47 11.97 0.32
N MET A 198 18.41 11.15 1.38
CA MET A 198 17.17 10.88 2.12
C MET A 198 17.26 11.22 3.63
N GLY A 199 18.43 11.61 4.12
CA GLY A 199 18.64 12.17 5.46
C GLY A 199 19.05 11.15 6.53
N GLU A 200 19.59 11.63 7.64
CA GLU A 200 20.32 10.82 8.65
C GLU A 200 19.49 9.73 9.35
N GLY A 201 18.15 9.78 9.27
CA GLY A 201 17.26 8.74 9.78
C GLY A 201 16.91 7.64 8.76
N TYR A 202 17.53 7.64 7.58
CA TYR A 202 17.18 6.75 6.48
C TYR A 202 17.91 5.40 6.57
N VAL A 203 17.14 4.31 6.59
CA VAL A 203 17.67 2.95 6.74
C VAL A 203 18.16 2.42 5.39
N PHE A 204 19.38 1.90 5.38
CA PHE A 204 20.17 1.69 4.17
C PHE A 204 19.67 0.58 3.22
N GLU A 205 18.97 -0.45 3.71
CA GLU A 205 18.81 -1.74 3.00
C GLU A 205 18.22 -1.71 1.57
N HIS A 206 17.53 -0.64 1.16
CA HIS A 206 17.07 -0.47 -0.23
C HIS A 206 18.19 -0.37 -1.27
N ALA A 207 19.38 0.01 -0.80
CA ALA A 207 20.57 0.24 -1.61
C ALA A 207 21.34 -1.06 -1.92
N GLU A 208 21.46 -1.96 -0.95
CA GLU A 208 22.22 -3.23 -1.04
C GLU A 208 21.72 -4.09 -2.22
N TYR A 209 20.41 -4.17 -2.40
CA TYR A 209 19.80 -5.04 -3.41
C TYR A 209 20.08 -4.58 -4.85
N TYR A 210 20.11 -3.27 -5.10
CA TYR A 210 20.51 -2.74 -6.42
C TYR A 210 22.00 -2.97 -6.69
N HIS A 211 22.84 -2.90 -5.65
CA HIS A 211 24.27 -3.12 -5.72
C HIS A 211 24.62 -4.57 -6.11
N LEU A 212 23.97 -5.56 -5.48
CA LEU A 212 24.29 -6.98 -5.67
C LEU A 212 23.81 -7.60 -6.99
N HIS A 213 22.81 -7.01 -7.67
CA HIS A 213 22.12 -7.65 -8.80
C HIS A 213 21.96 -6.79 -10.06
N GLY A 214 22.15 -5.47 -9.97
CA GLY A 214 22.20 -4.57 -11.14
C GLY A 214 20.89 -4.34 -11.90
N HIS A 215 20.94 -3.39 -12.83
CA HIS A 215 19.84 -3.05 -13.73
C HIS A 215 19.93 -3.84 -15.05
N ASN A 216 18.91 -4.66 -15.33
CA ASN A 216 18.36 -4.79 -16.68
C ASN A 216 17.06 -3.96 -16.66
N PHE A 217 17.01 -2.69 -17.08
CA PHE A 217 17.81 -1.93 -18.04
C PHE A 217 18.19 -0.55 -17.50
#